data_AF-A0A166E1H1-F1
#
_entry.id   AF-A0A166E1H1-F1
#
_cell.length_a   1.000
_cell.length_b   1.000
_cell.length_c   1.000
_cell.angle_alpha   90.00
_cell.angle_beta   90.00
_cell.angle_gamma   90.00
#
_symmetry.space_group_name_H-M   'P 1'
#
loop_
_entity.id
_entity.type
_entity.pdbx_description
1 polymer ?
#
loop_
_entity_poly.entity_id
_entity_poly.type
_entity_poly.pdbx_seq_one_letter_code
_entity_poly.pdbx_strand_id
1 'polypeptide(L)'
;MAPTLRAAACHASPHFLSAALTTQKAIALIRTAAANAAHLIVFPETYIPAFPVWSSVRPPTQNHELFARMAAESVYADGPEVRALRDAARELGVMVSVGISEKVRYSVAALFNSNIIIGKDGEVLVHHRKLMPTFYEKLTWSPGDGHGLRVAELEVGRGGDGGEGGTVKIGALICGENTNPLARYALMAEGEQVHISCWPAIWPTREAQAFEEVAGADKAAGGKVKTGSNYDNVGATRIRIAAHCFEAKCFGIICSAVLPQEAVDLIVSSSGSPESTKAIVRNTLEQSSPGATMFIDPMGALLPGFTIDADGNKQARDMLQKEEGILYADLDMERCVEGKQYHDVVAGYQRLDVFDLKVDRRRREPATFLE
;
A
#
# COMPACT_ATOMS: atom_id res chain seq x y z
N MET A 1 -19.58 -23.88 1.08
CA MET A 1 -19.58 -22.44 1.40
C MET A 1 -18.16 -21.92 1.24
N ALA A 2 -18.00 -20.70 0.75
CA ALA A 2 -16.68 -20.10 0.57
C ALA A 2 -16.11 -19.63 1.92
N PRO A 3 -14.77 -19.51 2.10
CA PRO A 3 -14.20 -19.12 3.37
C PRO A 3 -14.46 -17.63 3.70
N THR A 4 -14.61 -17.31 4.98
CA THR A 4 -14.59 -15.93 5.48
C THR A 4 -13.20 -15.57 6.00
N LEU A 5 -12.57 -14.57 5.37
CA LEU A 5 -11.25 -14.08 5.75
C LEU A 5 -11.38 -12.80 6.60
N ARG A 6 -10.91 -12.85 7.86
CA ARG A 6 -10.64 -11.62 8.62
C ARG A 6 -9.36 -10.95 8.15
N ALA A 7 -9.47 -9.74 7.61
CA ALA A 7 -8.36 -8.89 7.25
C ALA A 7 -8.13 -7.78 8.30
N ALA A 8 -6.86 -7.41 8.49
CA ALA A 8 -6.43 -6.32 9.35
C ALA A 8 -5.53 -5.35 8.55
N ALA A 9 -5.96 -4.12 8.38
CA ALA A 9 -5.19 -3.08 7.69
C ALA A 9 -4.58 -2.11 8.73
N CYS A 10 -3.26 -2.11 8.83
CA CYS A 10 -2.50 -1.30 9.79
C CYS A 10 -2.32 0.13 9.24
N HIS A 11 -3.16 1.06 9.69
CA HIS A 11 -2.96 2.49 9.44
C HIS A 11 -1.95 3.03 10.44
N ALA A 12 -0.67 2.96 10.10
CA ALA A 12 0.43 3.25 11.03
C ALA A 12 1.50 4.12 10.38
N SER A 13 2.17 4.93 11.20
CA SER A 13 3.42 5.62 10.84
C SER A 13 4.63 4.72 11.10
N PRO A 14 5.69 4.88 10.30
CA PRO A 14 6.98 4.28 10.61
C PRO A 14 7.73 5.09 11.66
N HIS A 15 8.71 4.46 12.31
CA HIS A 15 9.79 5.23 12.93
C HIS A 15 10.63 5.81 11.80
N PHE A 16 10.42 7.09 11.50
CA PHE A 16 10.83 7.69 10.23
C PHE A 16 12.32 7.48 9.94
N LEU A 17 12.63 6.81 8.83
CA LEU A 17 14.00 6.46 8.44
C LEU A 17 14.75 5.69 9.54
N SER A 18 14.08 4.68 10.12
CA SER A 18 14.67 3.63 10.94
C SER A 18 14.03 2.28 10.60
N ALA A 19 14.76 1.44 9.87
CA ALA A 19 14.25 0.14 9.43
C ALA A 19 14.01 -0.80 10.61
N ALA A 20 14.98 -0.87 11.53
CA ALA A 20 14.93 -1.75 12.69
C ALA A 20 13.77 -1.42 13.63
N LEU A 21 13.61 -0.15 14.01
CA LEU A 21 12.51 0.27 14.90
C LEU A 21 11.15 0.11 14.23
N THR A 22 11.04 0.45 12.94
CA THR A 22 9.79 0.26 12.19
C THR A 22 9.43 -1.22 12.07
N THR A 23 10.42 -2.10 11.88
CA THR A 23 10.21 -3.56 11.87
C THR A 23 9.71 -4.06 13.22
N GLN A 24 10.28 -3.58 14.33
CA GLN A 24 9.80 -3.92 15.68
C GLN A 24 8.35 -3.48 15.89
N LYS A 25 8.00 -2.26 15.48
CA LYS A 25 6.62 -1.76 15.51
C LYS A 25 5.68 -2.61 14.64
N ALA A 26 6.11 -3.01 13.43
CA ALA A 26 5.35 -3.91 12.57
C ALA A 26 5.07 -5.25 13.25
N ILE A 27 6.08 -5.88 13.86
CA ILE A 27 5.92 -7.16 14.57
C ILE A 27 4.93 -7.03 15.74
N ALA A 28 4.97 -5.93 16.49
CA ALA A 28 4.00 -5.67 17.56
C ALA A 28 2.57 -5.58 17.01
N LEU A 29 2.35 -4.84 15.91
CA LEU A 29 1.06 -4.73 15.25
C LEU A 29 0.58 -6.07 14.68
N ILE A 30 1.49 -6.88 14.14
CA ILE A 30 1.19 -8.24 13.65
C ILE A 30 0.67 -9.10 14.82
N ARG A 31 1.35 -9.07 15.98
CA ARG A 31 0.91 -9.79 17.18
C ARG A 31 -0.47 -9.34 17.64
N THR A 32 -0.73 -8.03 17.67
CA THR A 32 -2.04 -7.48 18.03
C THR A 32 -3.13 -7.93 17.04
N ALA A 33 -2.89 -7.88 15.74
CA ALA A 33 -3.87 -8.30 14.74
C ALA A 33 -4.13 -9.80 14.78
N ALA A 34 -3.08 -10.62 14.95
CA ALA A 34 -3.20 -12.07 15.10
C ALA A 34 -3.99 -12.45 16.36
N ALA A 35 -3.76 -11.78 17.50
CA ALA A 35 -4.54 -11.97 18.72
C ALA A 35 -6.03 -11.66 18.54
N ASN A 36 -6.38 -10.84 17.53
CA ASN A 36 -7.74 -10.51 17.14
C ASN A 36 -8.28 -11.37 15.97
N ALA A 37 -7.65 -12.53 15.76
CA ALA A 37 -7.99 -13.53 14.75
C ALA A 37 -7.91 -13.03 13.30
N ALA A 38 -7.01 -12.08 13.00
CA ALA A 38 -6.71 -11.71 11.62
C ALA A 38 -5.96 -12.84 10.90
N HIS A 39 -6.39 -13.15 9.68
CA HIS A 39 -5.71 -14.09 8.79
C HIS A 39 -4.69 -13.38 7.89
N LEU A 40 -5.04 -12.17 7.46
CA LEU A 40 -4.26 -11.31 6.57
C LEU A 40 -4.01 -9.97 7.24
N ILE A 41 -2.75 -9.55 7.33
CA ILE A 41 -2.33 -8.30 7.94
C ILE A 41 -1.60 -7.47 6.90
N VAL A 42 -2.07 -6.25 6.66
CA VAL A 42 -1.62 -5.39 5.56
C VAL A 42 -1.01 -4.10 6.11
N PHE A 43 0.20 -3.78 5.65
CA PHE A 43 0.89 -2.54 5.95
C PHE A 43 0.91 -1.55 4.76
N PRO A 44 1.15 -0.26 5.02
CA PRO A 44 1.17 0.78 3.99
C PRO A 44 2.34 0.67 2.99
N GLU A 45 2.29 1.53 1.97
CA GLU A 45 3.34 1.63 0.95
C GLU A 45 4.65 2.10 1.57
N THR A 46 5.74 1.36 1.29
CA THR A 46 7.08 1.66 1.82
C THR A 46 7.03 1.97 3.33
N TYR A 47 6.29 1.17 4.09
CA TYR A 47 6.24 1.29 5.55
C TYR A 47 7.65 1.22 6.12
N ILE A 48 8.49 0.28 5.65
CA ILE A 48 9.88 0.16 6.10
C ILE A 48 10.84 0.76 5.05
N PRO A 49 11.72 1.71 5.38
CA PRO A 49 11.80 2.45 6.65
C PRO A 49 10.88 3.68 6.67
N ALA A 50 10.47 4.20 5.51
CA ALA A 50 9.56 5.33 5.35
C ALA A 50 9.32 5.66 3.87
N PHE A 51 8.21 6.34 3.59
CA PHE A 51 7.94 6.95 2.29
C PHE A 51 8.72 8.28 2.08
N PRO A 52 9.38 8.51 0.93
CA PRO A 52 10.29 9.63 0.70
C PRO A 52 9.57 10.93 0.31
N VAL A 53 8.66 11.40 1.16
CA VAL A 53 7.85 12.59 0.85
C VAL A 53 8.68 13.86 0.68
N TRP A 54 9.90 13.93 1.22
CA TRP A 54 10.80 15.08 1.02
C TRP A 54 11.09 15.38 -0.45
N SER A 55 11.10 14.37 -1.32
CA SER A 55 11.32 14.53 -2.76
C SER A 55 10.26 15.41 -3.44
N SER A 56 9.11 15.60 -2.80
CA SER A 56 8.00 16.41 -3.32
C SER A 56 8.01 17.87 -2.87
N VAL A 57 8.57 18.14 -1.69
CA VAL A 57 8.49 19.45 -1.01
C VAL A 57 9.85 20.17 -0.96
N ARG A 58 10.92 19.52 -1.38
CA ARG A 58 12.28 20.09 -1.38
C ARG A 58 12.94 19.98 -2.74
N PRO A 59 13.75 20.97 -3.14
CA PRO A 59 14.53 20.89 -4.38
C PRO A 59 15.42 19.64 -4.40
N PRO A 60 15.55 18.93 -5.54
CA PRO A 60 16.39 17.73 -5.64
C PRO A 60 17.84 17.94 -5.19
N THR A 61 18.39 19.14 -5.40
CA THR A 61 19.75 19.54 -5.01
C THR A 61 19.95 19.68 -3.50
N GLN A 62 18.88 19.61 -2.71
CA GLN A 62 18.93 19.73 -1.26
C GLN A 62 18.67 18.40 -0.55
N ASN A 63 18.45 17.29 -1.27
CA ASN A 63 17.97 16.04 -0.65
C ASN A 63 19.07 14.98 -0.43
N HIS A 64 20.33 15.29 -0.74
CA HIS A 64 21.43 14.30 -0.79
C HIS A 64 21.64 13.54 0.52
N GLU A 65 21.57 14.19 1.66
CA GLU A 65 21.68 13.55 2.98
C GLU A 65 20.51 12.59 3.26
N LEU A 66 19.28 12.96 2.86
CA LEU A 66 18.10 12.11 3.00
C LEU A 66 18.16 10.94 2.02
N PHE A 67 18.73 11.11 0.82
CA PHE A 67 18.99 10.01 -0.11
C PHE A 67 20.00 9.01 0.45
N ALA A 68 21.11 9.49 1.03
CA ALA A 68 22.10 8.62 1.68
C ALA A 68 21.50 7.86 2.86
N ARG A 69 20.73 8.56 3.72
CA ARG A 69 20.03 7.93 4.85
C ARG A 69 18.98 6.92 4.39
N MET A 70 18.22 7.23 3.35
CA MET A 70 17.25 6.31 2.75
C MET A 70 17.92 5.06 2.19
N ALA A 71 19.08 5.18 1.53
CA ALA A 71 19.83 4.02 1.04
C ALA A 71 20.38 3.15 2.18
N ALA A 72 20.85 3.78 3.27
CA ALA A 72 21.32 3.07 4.45
C ALA A 72 20.18 2.27 5.12
N GLU A 73 19.02 2.90 5.31
CA GLU A 73 17.85 2.35 5.99
C GLU A 73 16.95 1.50 5.08
N SER A 74 17.13 1.53 3.76
CA SER A 74 16.46 0.58 2.87
C SER A 74 16.94 -0.84 3.17
N VAL A 75 16.06 -1.82 3.02
CA VAL A 75 16.31 -3.20 3.46
C VAL A 75 16.52 -4.12 2.28
N TYR A 76 17.21 -5.24 2.48
CA TYR A 76 17.24 -6.30 1.48
C TYR A 76 15.95 -7.12 1.58
N ALA A 77 15.39 -7.57 0.45
CA ALA A 77 14.20 -8.44 0.44
C ALA A 77 14.42 -9.77 1.20
N ASP A 78 15.67 -10.21 1.32
CA ASP A 78 16.12 -11.36 2.10
C ASP A 78 16.88 -10.93 3.38
N GLY A 79 16.76 -9.67 3.80
CA GLY A 79 17.50 -9.06 4.91
C GLY A 79 16.98 -9.43 6.30
N PRO A 80 17.67 -8.96 7.37
CA PRO A 80 17.27 -9.27 8.75
C PRO A 80 15.88 -8.75 9.10
N GLU A 81 15.47 -7.58 8.60
CA GLU A 81 14.16 -7.00 8.84
C GLU A 81 13.05 -7.87 8.24
N VAL A 82 13.19 -8.26 6.97
CA VAL A 82 12.20 -9.14 6.30
C VAL A 82 12.20 -10.53 6.94
N ARG A 83 13.36 -11.08 7.33
CA ARG A 83 13.41 -12.34 8.08
C ARG A 83 12.66 -12.27 9.41
N ALA A 84 12.80 -11.18 10.16
CA ALA A 84 12.08 -11.01 11.43
C ALA A 84 10.54 -10.98 11.21
N LEU A 85 10.07 -10.36 10.12
CA LEU A 85 8.65 -10.40 9.74
C LEU A 85 8.20 -11.81 9.33
N ARG A 86 9.04 -12.54 8.59
CA ARG A 86 8.80 -13.95 8.22
C ARG A 86 8.68 -14.85 9.43
N ASP A 87 9.56 -14.67 10.41
CA ASP A 87 9.53 -15.44 11.65
C ASP A 87 8.26 -15.15 12.46
N ALA A 88 7.86 -13.87 12.55
CA ALA A 88 6.61 -13.48 13.22
C ALA A 88 5.37 -14.03 12.49
N ALA A 89 5.33 -13.97 11.15
CA ALA A 89 4.25 -14.52 10.35
C ALA A 89 4.10 -16.03 10.57
N ARG A 90 5.23 -16.77 10.57
CA ARG A 90 5.28 -18.21 10.85
C ARG A 90 4.84 -18.55 12.27
N GLU A 91 5.34 -17.82 13.26
CA GLU A 91 5.00 -18.03 14.68
C GLU A 91 3.50 -17.86 14.94
N LEU A 92 2.88 -16.87 14.30
CA LEU A 92 1.49 -16.49 14.51
C LEU A 92 0.52 -17.15 13.52
N GLY A 93 1.03 -17.83 12.49
CA GLY A 93 0.21 -18.49 11.48
C GLY A 93 -0.60 -17.54 10.60
N VAL A 94 -0.09 -16.32 10.35
CA VAL A 94 -0.78 -15.25 9.61
C VAL A 94 -0.07 -14.91 8.31
N MET A 95 -0.82 -14.44 7.31
CA MET A 95 -0.25 -13.83 6.12
C MET A 95 0.01 -12.33 6.36
N VAL A 96 1.16 -11.83 5.87
CA VAL A 96 1.54 -10.42 6.02
C VAL A 96 1.87 -9.82 4.66
N SER A 97 1.25 -8.69 4.32
CA SER A 97 1.65 -7.85 3.18
C SER A 97 2.34 -6.59 3.70
N VAL A 98 3.57 -6.33 3.27
CA VAL A 98 4.36 -5.19 3.76
C VAL A 98 5.06 -4.44 2.64
N GLY A 99 4.89 -3.11 2.64
CA GLY A 99 5.64 -2.21 1.77
C GLY A 99 7.03 -1.92 2.34
N ILE A 100 8.06 -2.02 1.50
CA ILE A 100 9.45 -1.74 1.85
C ILE A 100 10.13 -0.85 0.79
N SER A 101 11.10 -0.05 1.22
CA SER A 101 12.15 0.45 0.34
C SER A 101 13.24 -0.62 0.29
N GLU A 102 13.37 -1.23 -0.88
CA GLU A 102 14.25 -2.34 -1.13
C GLU A 102 15.58 -1.87 -1.72
N LYS A 103 16.71 -2.27 -1.12
CA LYS A 103 18.04 -2.14 -1.73
C LYS A 103 18.54 -3.46 -2.28
N VAL A 104 19.52 -3.39 -3.17
CA VAL A 104 20.09 -4.53 -3.91
C VAL A 104 21.59 -4.62 -3.73
N ARG A 105 22.16 -5.82 -3.89
CA ARG A 105 23.61 -6.05 -3.66
C ARG A 105 24.48 -5.56 -4.81
N TYR A 106 23.94 -5.46 -6.01
CA TYR A 106 24.68 -5.02 -7.21
C TYR A 106 24.80 -3.48 -7.33
N SER A 107 24.19 -2.71 -6.43
CA SER A 107 24.28 -1.25 -6.44
C SER A 107 24.05 -0.66 -5.05
N VAL A 108 24.93 0.24 -4.63
CA VAL A 108 24.87 0.90 -3.31
C VAL A 108 23.73 1.90 -3.16
N ALA A 109 23.10 2.31 -4.27
CA ALA A 109 22.07 3.36 -4.28
C ALA A 109 20.85 3.05 -5.15
N ALA A 110 20.83 1.92 -5.89
CA ALA A 110 19.63 1.52 -6.61
C ALA A 110 18.61 0.98 -5.60
N LEU A 111 17.48 1.69 -5.49
CA LEU A 111 16.39 1.34 -4.60
C LEU A 111 15.13 1.04 -5.41
N PHE A 112 14.24 0.22 -4.83
CA PHE A 112 12.93 -0.10 -5.38
C PHE A 112 11.87 0.10 -4.30
N ASN A 113 10.68 0.53 -4.71
CA ASN A 113 9.49 0.48 -3.86
C ASN A 113 8.86 -0.88 -4.07
N SER A 114 8.82 -1.68 -3.01
CA SER A 114 8.42 -3.09 -3.11
C SER A 114 7.33 -3.43 -2.12
N ASN A 115 6.45 -4.36 -2.50
CA ASN A 115 5.51 -5.00 -1.59
C ASN A 115 5.85 -6.50 -1.53
N ILE A 116 6.01 -7.01 -0.31
CA ILE A 116 6.27 -8.42 -0.06
C ILE A 116 5.03 -9.03 0.62
N ILE A 117 4.52 -10.14 0.06
CA ILE A 117 3.51 -10.97 0.70
C ILE A 117 4.22 -12.20 1.28
N ILE A 118 4.14 -12.33 2.61
CA ILE A 118 4.72 -13.41 3.40
C ILE A 118 3.58 -14.36 3.82
N GLY A 119 3.72 -15.63 3.51
CA GLY A 119 2.78 -16.68 3.88
C GLY A 119 2.81 -17.03 5.37
N LYS A 120 1.81 -17.79 5.82
CA LYS A 120 1.67 -18.27 7.20
C LYS A 120 2.78 -19.21 7.67
N ASP A 121 3.56 -19.75 6.75
CA ASP A 121 4.75 -20.57 6.98
C ASP A 121 6.04 -19.73 7.02
N GLY A 122 5.92 -18.41 6.81
CA GLY A 122 7.03 -17.49 6.71
C GLY A 122 7.68 -17.45 5.33
N GLU A 123 7.16 -18.13 4.31
CA GLU A 123 7.72 -18.05 2.95
C GLU A 123 7.30 -16.77 2.23
N VAL A 124 8.18 -16.24 1.37
CA VAL A 124 7.86 -15.08 0.54
C VAL A 124 7.10 -15.56 -0.69
N LEU A 125 5.79 -15.34 -0.70
CA LEU A 125 4.90 -15.80 -1.78
C LEU A 125 4.89 -14.85 -2.97
N VAL A 126 4.97 -13.54 -2.70
CA VAL A 126 5.03 -12.50 -3.74
C VAL A 126 6.08 -11.48 -3.36
N HIS A 127 6.98 -11.19 -4.31
CA HIS A 127 7.93 -10.08 -4.24
C HIS A 127 7.70 -9.13 -5.42
N HIS A 128 6.88 -8.12 -5.18
CA HIS A 128 6.51 -7.13 -6.19
C HIS A 128 7.34 -5.86 -6.04
N ARG A 129 7.92 -5.39 -7.15
CA ARG A 129 8.57 -4.08 -7.25
C ARG A 129 7.65 -3.21 -8.09
N LYS A 130 7.32 -2.01 -7.60
CA LYS A 130 6.46 -1.04 -8.27
C LYS A 130 6.92 -0.86 -9.71
N LEU A 131 6.06 -1.16 -10.68
CA LEU A 131 6.37 -1.17 -12.09
C LEU A 131 6.92 0.18 -12.57
N MET A 132 6.34 1.27 -12.08
CA MET A 132 6.77 2.63 -12.42
C MET A 132 6.60 3.58 -11.24
N PRO A 133 7.70 4.07 -10.65
CA PRO A 133 7.68 5.17 -9.70
C PRO A 133 6.98 6.40 -10.30
N THR A 134 6.07 6.98 -9.52
CA THR A 134 5.18 8.06 -9.96
C THR A 134 5.77 9.42 -9.58
N PHE A 135 5.83 10.34 -10.54
CA PHE A 135 6.20 11.74 -10.29
C PHE A 135 7.54 11.88 -9.52
N TYR A 136 7.54 12.50 -8.33
CA TYR A 136 8.76 12.74 -7.53
C TYR A 136 9.41 11.47 -6.98
N GLU A 137 8.69 10.35 -6.94
CA GLU A 137 9.26 9.06 -6.54
C GLU A 137 10.43 8.61 -7.43
N LYS A 138 10.46 9.09 -8.68
CA LYS A 138 11.54 8.82 -9.66
C LYS A 138 12.90 9.37 -9.21
N LEU A 139 12.93 10.26 -8.22
CA LEU A 139 14.16 10.75 -7.60
C LEU A 139 14.73 9.75 -6.58
N THR A 140 13.96 8.76 -6.14
CA THR A 140 14.33 7.80 -5.10
C THR A 140 14.37 6.38 -5.62
N TRP A 141 13.39 5.95 -6.41
CA TRP A 141 13.25 4.55 -6.82
C TRP A 141 13.42 4.33 -8.30
N SER A 142 13.95 3.15 -8.63
CA SER A 142 14.01 2.60 -9.98
C SER A 142 12.71 1.88 -10.34
N PRO A 143 12.36 1.76 -11.64
CA PRO A 143 11.25 0.93 -12.11
C PRO A 143 11.45 -0.55 -11.77
N GLY A 144 10.36 -1.21 -11.37
CA GLY A 144 10.29 -2.65 -11.18
C GLY A 144 10.15 -3.44 -12.48
N ASP A 145 9.72 -4.70 -12.34
CA ASP A 145 9.49 -5.64 -13.43
C ASP A 145 8.20 -6.45 -13.19
N GLY A 146 7.83 -7.31 -14.14
CA GLY A 146 6.60 -8.11 -14.04
C GLY A 146 6.67 -9.28 -13.05
N HIS A 147 7.79 -9.53 -12.35
CA HIS A 147 7.96 -10.72 -11.53
C HIS A 147 6.90 -10.86 -10.44
N GLY A 148 6.50 -9.75 -9.81
CA GLY A 148 5.54 -9.74 -8.71
C GLY A 148 4.08 -9.54 -9.11
N LEU A 149 3.77 -9.45 -10.42
CA LEU A 149 2.39 -9.50 -10.90
C LEU A 149 1.87 -10.93 -10.73
N ARG A 150 1.57 -11.32 -9.49
CA ARG A 150 1.17 -12.66 -9.03
C ARG A 150 0.15 -12.54 -7.91
N VAL A 151 -0.67 -13.57 -7.74
CA VAL A 151 -1.53 -13.73 -6.56
C VAL A 151 -0.89 -14.72 -5.58
N ALA A 152 -1.01 -14.44 -4.29
CA ALA A 152 -0.68 -15.36 -3.20
C ALA A 152 -1.92 -16.17 -2.81
N GLU A 153 -1.72 -17.42 -2.41
CA GLU A 153 -2.79 -18.29 -1.92
C GLU A 153 -2.74 -18.40 -0.39
N LEU A 154 -3.90 -18.22 0.25
CA LEU A 154 -4.07 -18.32 1.69
C LEU A 154 -5.16 -19.34 2.03
N GLU A 155 -4.79 -20.40 2.74
CA GLU A 155 -5.73 -21.36 3.32
C GLU A 155 -6.39 -20.78 4.58
N VAL A 156 -7.71 -20.63 4.55
CA VAL A 156 -8.56 -20.13 5.66
C VAL A 156 -9.50 -21.24 6.13
N GLY A 157 -9.84 -21.31 7.42
CA GLY A 157 -10.88 -22.23 7.94
C GLY A 157 -10.48 -23.71 8.05
N ARG A 158 -9.19 -24.06 8.03
CA ARG A 158 -8.72 -25.45 8.26
C ARG A 158 -8.43 -25.79 9.74
N GLY A 159 -9.02 -25.10 10.72
CA GLY A 159 -8.84 -25.45 12.13
C GLY A 159 -9.76 -24.74 13.14
N GLY A 160 -10.49 -25.53 13.93
CA GLY A 160 -10.99 -25.18 15.28
C GLY A 160 -12.23 -24.28 15.40
N ASP A 161 -12.62 -23.54 14.37
CA ASP A 161 -13.64 -22.46 14.43
C ASP A 161 -14.98 -22.77 13.73
N GLY A 162 -15.14 -23.99 13.20
CA GLY A 162 -16.42 -24.46 12.65
C GLY A 162 -16.80 -23.88 11.28
N GLY A 163 -15.92 -23.08 10.65
CA GLY A 163 -16.07 -22.65 9.26
C GLY A 163 -15.61 -23.75 8.28
N GLU A 164 -16.20 -23.78 7.08
CA GLU A 164 -15.67 -24.60 5.99
C GLU A 164 -14.37 -23.96 5.46
N GLY A 165 -13.32 -24.78 5.34
CA GLY A 165 -12.02 -24.30 4.87
C GLY A 165 -11.96 -24.06 3.37
N GLY A 166 -11.09 -23.14 2.94
CA GLY A 166 -10.87 -22.85 1.52
C GLY A 166 -9.64 -21.99 1.26
N THR A 167 -9.25 -21.92 0.00
CA THR A 167 -8.13 -21.09 -0.49
C THR A 167 -8.64 -19.73 -0.94
N VAL A 168 -8.02 -18.65 -0.46
CA VAL A 168 -8.28 -17.27 -0.88
C VAL A 168 -7.09 -16.75 -1.69
N LYS A 169 -7.36 -16.20 -2.87
CA LYS A 169 -6.33 -15.59 -3.74
C LYS A 169 -6.19 -14.10 -3.51
N ILE A 170 -4.98 -13.67 -3.18
CA ILE A 170 -4.66 -12.31 -2.74
C ILE A 170 -3.65 -11.69 -3.71
N GLY A 171 -4.02 -10.60 -4.37
CA GLY A 171 -3.09 -9.80 -5.17
C GLY A 171 -2.78 -8.47 -4.49
N ALA A 172 -1.74 -7.79 -4.98
CA ALA A 172 -1.33 -6.49 -4.45
C ALA A 172 -0.75 -5.58 -5.54
N LEU A 173 -1.13 -4.30 -5.53
CA LEU A 173 -0.53 -3.25 -6.35
C LEU A 173 -0.23 -2.00 -5.51
N ILE A 174 0.81 -1.27 -5.92
CA ILE A 174 1.34 -0.15 -5.16
C ILE A 174 0.83 1.16 -5.76
N CYS A 175 0.06 1.93 -4.99
CA CYS A 175 -0.34 3.30 -5.29
C CYS A 175 -0.85 3.49 -6.75
N GLY A 176 -0.16 4.29 -7.57
CA GLY A 176 -0.57 4.62 -8.94
C GLY A 176 -0.76 3.41 -9.87
N GLU A 177 -0.14 2.26 -9.58
CA GLU A 177 -0.31 1.02 -10.34
C GLU A 177 -1.76 0.56 -10.43
N ASN A 178 -2.58 0.91 -9.44
CA ASN A 178 -4.02 0.65 -9.42
C ASN A 178 -4.81 1.36 -10.53
N THR A 179 -4.14 2.23 -11.31
CA THR A 179 -4.69 2.85 -12.53
C THR A 179 -4.24 2.13 -13.80
N ASN A 180 -3.20 1.29 -13.72
CA ASN A 180 -2.66 0.58 -14.89
C ASN A 180 -3.59 -0.59 -15.25
N PRO A 181 -4.30 -0.52 -16.39
CA PRO A 181 -5.29 -1.55 -16.75
C PRO A 181 -4.64 -2.91 -17.00
N LEU A 182 -3.40 -2.96 -17.50
CA LEU A 182 -2.71 -4.21 -17.77
C LEU A 182 -2.24 -4.90 -16.49
N ALA A 183 -1.73 -4.12 -15.52
CA ALA A 183 -1.32 -4.67 -14.23
C ALA A 183 -2.54 -5.23 -13.47
N ARG A 184 -3.65 -4.48 -13.47
CA ARG A 184 -4.91 -4.92 -12.88
C ARG A 184 -5.45 -6.17 -13.55
N TYR A 185 -5.54 -6.17 -14.88
CA TYR A 185 -6.04 -7.34 -15.61
C TYR A 185 -5.15 -8.57 -15.40
N ALA A 186 -3.83 -8.41 -15.26
CA ALA A 186 -2.93 -9.52 -14.97
C ALA A 186 -3.28 -10.24 -13.64
N LEU A 187 -3.64 -9.50 -12.58
CA LEU A 187 -4.06 -10.08 -11.31
C LEU A 187 -5.48 -10.68 -11.39
N MET A 188 -6.41 -9.99 -12.07
CA MET A 188 -7.76 -10.51 -12.32
C MET A 188 -7.69 -11.87 -13.05
N ALA A 189 -6.81 -11.99 -14.04
CA ALA A 189 -6.64 -13.19 -14.85
C ALA A 189 -6.08 -14.39 -14.06
N GLU A 190 -5.48 -14.15 -12.88
CA GLU A 190 -5.07 -15.21 -11.95
C GLU A 190 -6.15 -15.59 -10.93
N GLY A 191 -7.33 -14.94 -10.99
CA GLY A 191 -8.47 -15.22 -10.13
C GLY A 191 -8.38 -14.55 -8.77
N GLU A 192 -7.81 -13.34 -8.69
CA GLU A 192 -7.77 -12.53 -7.48
C GLU A 192 -9.15 -12.36 -6.82
N GLN A 193 -9.23 -12.59 -5.51
CA GLN A 193 -10.45 -12.47 -4.69
C GLN A 193 -10.33 -11.37 -3.63
N VAL A 194 -9.11 -11.05 -3.22
CA VAL A 194 -8.80 -9.91 -2.34
C VAL A 194 -7.67 -9.11 -2.96
N HIS A 195 -7.91 -7.83 -3.18
CA HIS A 195 -6.98 -6.90 -3.78
C HIS A 195 -6.41 -5.94 -2.75
N ILE A 196 -5.10 -5.99 -2.52
CA ILE A 196 -4.39 -5.08 -1.65
C ILE A 196 -3.90 -3.87 -2.45
N SER A 197 -4.19 -2.68 -1.96
CA SER A 197 -3.61 -1.44 -2.45
C SER A 197 -2.94 -0.69 -1.30
N CYS A 198 -1.62 -0.51 -1.40
CA CYS A 198 -0.85 0.21 -0.41
C CYS A 198 -0.50 1.62 -0.89
N TRP A 199 -0.54 2.59 0.03
CA TRP A 199 -0.48 4.03 -0.26
C TRP A 199 0.39 4.79 0.76
N PRO A 200 0.92 5.97 0.39
CA PRO A 200 1.73 6.77 1.29
C PRO A 200 0.83 7.51 2.29
N ALA A 201 1.43 8.16 3.29
CA ALA A 201 0.68 8.92 4.27
C ALA A 201 0.02 10.18 3.69
N ILE A 202 0.71 10.86 2.79
CA ILE A 202 0.25 12.05 2.07
C ILE A 202 0.85 12.06 0.66
N TRP A 203 0.26 12.85 -0.23
CA TRP A 203 0.74 13.03 -1.59
C TRP A 203 0.62 14.51 -2.03
N PRO A 204 1.54 15.38 -1.59
CA PRO A 204 1.56 16.77 -2.01
C PRO A 204 1.90 16.90 -3.50
N THR A 205 1.08 17.65 -4.22
CA THR A 205 1.30 17.95 -5.66
C THR A 205 1.57 19.42 -5.94
N ARG A 206 1.36 20.29 -4.93
CA ARG A 206 1.57 21.73 -4.97
C ARG A 206 1.95 22.24 -3.57
N GLU A 207 2.52 23.43 -3.49
CA GLU A 207 2.83 24.11 -2.23
C GLU A 207 1.58 24.70 -1.58
N ALA A 208 1.64 24.89 -0.26
CA ALA A 208 0.59 25.49 0.57
C ALA A 208 0.00 26.79 0.00
N GLN A 209 0.86 27.72 -0.43
CA GLN A 209 0.46 29.06 -0.89
C GLN A 209 -0.30 29.02 -2.23
N ALA A 210 0.01 28.06 -3.11
CA ALA A 210 -0.73 27.85 -4.34
C ALA A 210 -2.15 27.33 -4.11
N PHE A 211 -2.46 26.79 -2.92
CA PHE A 211 -3.83 26.37 -2.58
C PHE A 211 -4.75 27.57 -2.33
N GLU A 212 -4.23 28.66 -1.76
CA GLU A 212 -5.01 29.85 -1.39
C GLU A 212 -5.29 30.75 -2.60
N GLU A 213 -4.29 30.95 -3.47
CA GLU A 213 -4.43 31.81 -4.66
C GLU A 213 -5.43 31.25 -5.67
N VAL A 214 -5.40 29.93 -5.93
CA VAL A 214 -6.32 29.28 -6.87
C VAL A 214 -7.74 29.19 -6.28
N ALA A 215 -7.87 28.92 -4.98
CA ALA A 215 -9.17 28.95 -4.30
C ALA A 215 -9.77 30.37 -4.26
N GLY A 216 -8.94 31.41 -4.23
CA GLY A 216 -9.35 32.82 -4.37
C GLY A 216 -9.83 33.15 -5.78
N ALA A 217 -9.11 32.69 -6.81
CA ALA A 217 -9.46 32.91 -8.21
C ALA A 217 -10.79 32.23 -8.62
N ASP A 218 -11.06 31.01 -8.14
CA ASP A 218 -12.33 30.30 -8.43
C ASP A 218 -13.56 30.94 -7.80
N LYS A 219 -13.40 31.44 -6.58
CA LYS A 219 -14.46 32.18 -5.89
C LYS A 219 -14.80 33.46 -6.64
N ALA A 220 -13.81 34.13 -7.23
CA ALA A 220 -14.01 35.30 -8.08
C ALA A 220 -14.67 34.96 -9.43
N ALA A 221 -14.47 33.74 -9.96
CA ALA A 221 -15.04 33.27 -11.22
C ALA A 221 -16.42 32.59 -11.09
N GLY A 222 -17.01 32.53 -9.90
CA GLY A 222 -18.34 31.92 -9.67
C GLY A 222 -18.38 30.39 -9.81
N GLY A 223 -17.22 29.73 -9.80
CA GLY A 223 -17.10 28.28 -9.90
C GLY A 223 -17.59 27.58 -8.64
N LYS A 224 -18.50 26.60 -8.77
CA LYS A 224 -18.94 25.73 -7.66
C LYS A 224 -17.94 24.60 -7.32
N VAL A 225 -16.85 24.49 -8.09
CA VAL A 225 -15.82 23.47 -7.94
C VAL A 225 -14.60 24.12 -7.29
N LYS A 226 -14.12 23.60 -6.15
CA LYS A 226 -12.86 24.03 -5.53
C LYS A 226 -11.69 23.60 -6.44
N THR A 227 -11.23 24.42 -7.37
CA THR A 227 -10.08 24.09 -8.24
C THR A 227 -8.71 24.47 -7.64
N GLY A 228 -8.67 24.90 -6.37
CA GLY A 228 -7.45 25.18 -5.62
C GLY A 228 -7.01 24.16 -4.56
N SER A 229 -7.69 23.02 -4.40
CA SER A 229 -7.27 22.03 -3.40
C SER A 229 -6.12 21.14 -3.91
N ASN A 230 -5.23 20.73 -3.02
CA ASN A 230 -4.30 19.63 -3.26
C ASN A 230 -5.06 18.39 -3.77
N TYR A 231 -4.35 17.47 -4.42
CA TYR A 231 -4.90 16.23 -4.95
C TYR A 231 -5.76 15.51 -3.89
N ASP A 232 -7.03 15.22 -4.21
CA ASP A 232 -7.94 14.49 -3.31
C ASP A 232 -7.51 13.02 -3.26
N ASN A 233 -6.56 12.72 -2.39
CA ASN A 233 -5.99 11.39 -2.21
C ASN A 233 -7.05 10.36 -1.84
N VAL A 234 -7.97 10.71 -0.93
CA VAL A 234 -8.98 9.77 -0.45
C VAL A 234 -9.97 9.45 -1.56
N GLY A 235 -10.48 10.46 -2.25
CA GLY A 235 -11.37 10.28 -3.39
C GLY A 235 -10.72 9.50 -4.53
N ALA A 236 -9.50 9.88 -4.92
CA ALA A 236 -8.76 9.25 -6.02
C ALA A 236 -8.46 7.77 -5.73
N THR A 237 -7.97 7.46 -4.53
CA THR A 237 -7.70 6.08 -4.11
C THR A 237 -8.99 5.26 -4.08
N ARG A 238 -10.07 5.78 -3.48
CA ARG A 238 -11.36 5.09 -3.45
C ARG A 238 -11.89 4.80 -4.85
N ILE A 239 -11.82 5.74 -5.77
CA ILE A 239 -12.28 5.55 -7.16
C ILE A 239 -11.50 4.43 -7.85
N ARG A 240 -10.16 4.44 -7.75
CA ARG A 240 -9.30 3.44 -8.40
C ARG A 240 -9.62 2.02 -7.91
N ILE A 241 -9.75 1.87 -6.60
CA ILE A 241 -9.97 0.55 -5.99
C ILE A 241 -11.42 0.10 -6.13
N ALA A 242 -12.41 1.00 -6.00
CA ALA A 242 -13.80 0.68 -6.29
C ALA A 242 -13.99 0.18 -7.73
N ALA A 243 -13.36 0.84 -8.70
CA ALA A 243 -13.38 0.38 -10.09
C ALA A 243 -12.75 -1.01 -10.24
N HIS A 244 -11.59 -1.24 -9.62
CA HIS A 244 -10.93 -2.54 -9.66
C HIS A 244 -11.79 -3.65 -9.02
N CYS A 245 -12.32 -3.42 -7.81
CA CYS A 245 -13.18 -4.37 -7.10
C CYS A 245 -14.45 -4.67 -7.89
N PHE A 246 -15.07 -3.64 -8.47
CA PHE A 246 -16.24 -3.81 -9.32
C PHE A 246 -15.91 -4.60 -10.59
N GLU A 247 -14.78 -4.38 -11.26
CA GLU A 247 -14.42 -5.15 -12.46
C GLU A 247 -14.03 -6.58 -12.13
N ALA A 248 -13.15 -6.77 -11.14
CA ALA A 248 -12.62 -8.06 -10.72
C ALA A 248 -13.66 -8.90 -9.95
N LYS A 249 -14.69 -8.25 -9.37
CA LYS A 249 -15.62 -8.83 -8.39
C LYS A 249 -14.87 -9.41 -7.19
N CYS A 250 -13.90 -8.65 -6.68
CA CYS A 250 -13.05 -9.00 -5.54
C CYS A 250 -13.24 -7.98 -4.41
N PHE A 251 -12.84 -8.32 -3.18
CA PHE A 251 -12.74 -7.32 -2.11
C PHE A 251 -11.50 -6.45 -2.29
N GLY A 252 -11.54 -5.23 -1.78
CA GLY A 252 -10.42 -4.29 -1.79
C GLY A 252 -9.98 -3.90 -0.39
N ILE A 253 -8.66 -3.84 -0.18
CA ILE A 253 -8.03 -3.30 1.02
C ILE A 253 -7.23 -2.07 0.61
N ILE A 254 -7.65 -0.89 1.05
CA ILE A 254 -6.87 0.34 0.93
C ILE A 254 -6.11 0.51 2.24
N CYS A 255 -4.78 0.50 2.19
CA CYS A 255 -3.92 0.70 3.37
C CYS A 255 -2.97 1.88 3.16
N SER A 256 -3.21 2.97 3.89
CA SER A 256 -2.37 4.18 3.89
C SER A 256 -1.61 4.32 5.21
N ALA A 257 -0.47 5.00 5.20
CA ALA A 257 0.29 5.33 6.40
C ALA A 257 -0.23 6.59 7.11
N VAL A 258 0.27 6.85 8.32
CA VAL A 258 0.18 8.14 9.01
C VAL A 258 1.53 8.86 8.86
N LEU A 259 1.52 10.17 8.62
CA LEU A 259 2.74 10.98 8.60
C LEU A 259 3.08 11.38 10.04
N PRO A 260 4.19 10.88 10.62
CA PRO A 260 4.51 11.21 11.99
C PRO A 260 5.14 12.60 12.09
N GLN A 261 4.97 13.26 13.24
CA GLN A 261 5.50 14.61 13.45
C GLN A 261 7.03 14.65 13.34
N GLU A 262 7.74 13.59 13.78
CA GLU A 262 9.20 13.53 13.60
C GLU A 262 9.63 13.55 12.14
N ALA A 263 8.80 13.06 11.21
CA ALA A 263 9.10 13.13 9.79
C ALA A 263 9.02 14.58 9.28
N VAL A 264 7.98 15.31 9.67
CA VAL A 264 7.81 16.72 9.34
C VAL A 264 9.02 17.52 9.86
N ASP A 265 9.36 17.33 11.13
CA ASP A 265 10.45 18.07 11.77
C ASP A 265 11.81 17.74 11.16
N LEU A 266 12.07 16.47 10.83
CA LEU A 266 13.30 16.08 10.14
C LEU A 266 13.36 16.73 8.75
N ILE A 267 12.30 16.64 7.94
CA ILE A 267 12.30 17.17 6.57
C ILE A 267 12.51 18.69 6.54
N VAL A 268 11.89 19.41 7.47
CA VAL A 268 11.98 20.87 7.60
C VAL A 268 13.38 21.30 8.10
N SER A 269 13.91 20.60 9.10
CA SER A 269 15.22 20.94 9.72
C SER A 269 16.42 20.58 8.85
N SER A 270 16.29 19.54 8.03
CA SER A 270 17.37 18.98 7.19
C SER A 270 17.74 19.90 6.00
N SER A 271 17.44 21.21 6.04
CA SER A 271 17.81 22.15 4.98
C SER A 271 18.45 23.41 5.57
N GLY A 272 19.56 23.88 4.98
CA GLY A 272 20.12 25.21 5.22
C GLY A 272 19.28 26.35 4.65
N SER A 273 18.00 26.08 4.33
CA SER A 273 17.09 27.01 3.68
C SER A 273 16.63 28.11 4.64
N PRO A 274 16.28 29.31 4.11
CA PRO A 274 15.69 30.38 4.91
C PRO A 274 14.43 29.93 5.67
N GLU A 275 14.12 30.58 6.80
CA GLU A 275 12.94 30.25 7.62
C GLU A 275 11.61 30.36 6.85
N SER A 276 11.52 31.26 5.87
CA SER A 276 10.35 31.36 4.98
C SER A 276 10.12 30.08 4.17
N THR A 277 11.19 29.50 3.61
CA THR A 277 11.12 28.23 2.88
C THR A 277 10.75 27.07 3.80
N LYS A 278 11.32 27.02 5.01
CA LYS A 278 10.99 26.01 6.02
C LYS A 278 9.51 26.06 6.41
N ALA A 279 8.95 27.26 6.58
CA ALA A 279 7.53 27.45 6.86
C ALA A 279 6.64 26.95 5.71
N ILE A 280 7.01 27.20 4.44
CA ILE A 280 6.27 26.69 3.28
C ILE A 280 6.29 25.15 3.24
N VAL A 281 7.44 24.53 3.47
CA VAL A 281 7.57 23.07 3.51
C VAL A 281 6.69 22.47 4.61
N ARG A 282 6.78 23.02 5.83
CA ARG A 282 5.96 22.59 6.97
C ARG A 282 4.47 22.68 6.66
N ASN A 283 4.02 23.87 6.22
CA ASN A 283 2.61 24.10 5.88
C ASN A 283 2.14 23.16 4.78
N THR A 284 2.97 22.88 3.77
CA THR A 284 2.63 21.96 2.67
C THR A 284 2.42 20.54 3.18
N LEU A 285 3.28 20.05 4.08
CA LEU A 285 3.15 18.72 4.68
C LEU A 285 1.91 18.63 5.58
N GLU A 286 1.70 19.61 6.47
CA GLU A 286 0.62 19.60 7.46
C GLU A 286 -0.77 19.84 6.85
N GLN A 287 -0.87 20.59 5.75
CA GLN A 287 -2.13 20.86 5.05
C GLN A 287 -2.44 19.85 3.94
N SER A 288 -1.51 18.96 3.61
CA SER A 288 -1.77 17.92 2.61
C SER A 288 -2.83 16.95 3.10
N SER A 289 -3.74 16.56 2.20
CA SER A 289 -4.81 15.62 2.54
C SER A 289 -4.23 14.27 3.00
N PRO A 290 -4.47 13.84 4.25
CA PRO A 290 -3.99 12.56 4.75
C PRO A 290 -4.67 11.40 4.03
N GLY A 291 -3.87 10.39 3.70
CA GLY A 291 -4.34 9.11 3.19
C GLY A 291 -5.26 8.42 4.19
N ALA A 292 -6.13 7.55 3.68
CA ALA A 292 -7.09 6.82 4.50
C ALA A 292 -6.94 5.32 4.29
N THR A 293 -7.27 4.55 5.32
CA THR A 293 -7.35 3.09 5.29
C THR A 293 -8.82 2.69 5.38
N MET A 294 -9.28 1.85 4.45
CA MET A 294 -10.68 1.42 4.35
C MET A 294 -10.82 0.13 3.53
N PHE A 295 -11.98 -0.51 3.60
CA PHE A 295 -12.30 -1.73 2.85
C PHE A 295 -13.36 -1.46 1.78
N ILE A 296 -13.27 -2.17 0.65
CA ILE A 296 -14.18 -2.05 -0.48
C ILE A 296 -14.76 -3.43 -0.77
N ASP A 297 -16.06 -3.50 -1.04
CA ASP A 297 -16.73 -4.75 -1.38
C ASP A 297 -16.68 -5.06 -2.90
N PRO A 298 -17.06 -6.26 -3.33
CA PRO A 298 -17.06 -6.65 -4.75
C PRO A 298 -17.94 -5.79 -5.67
N MET A 299 -18.85 -4.98 -5.11
CA MET A 299 -19.69 -4.04 -5.87
C MET A 299 -19.04 -2.65 -5.97
N GLY A 300 -17.83 -2.47 -5.43
CA GLY A 300 -17.13 -1.19 -5.39
C GLY A 300 -17.67 -0.24 -4.31
N ALA A 301 -18.51 -0.73 -3.38
CA ALA A 301 -19.02 0.06 -2.27
C ALA A 301 -18.07 0.01 -1.08
N LEU A 302 -18.18 0.99 -0.18
CA LEU A 302 -17.45 0.99 1.09
C LEU A 302 -17.96 -0.19 1.94
N LEU A 303 -17.05 -1.07 2.35
CA LEU A 303 -17.35 -2.16 3.27
C LEU A 303 -17.16 -1.66 4.71
N PRO A 304 -18.18 -1.73 5.58
CA PRO A 304 -18.04 -1.34 6.98
C PRO A 304 -16.96 -2.16 7.68
N GLY A 305 -16.03 -1.47 8.34
CA GLY A 305 -15.00 -2.07 9.16
C GLY A 305 -15.26 -1.89 10.66
N PHE A 306 -14.31 -2.33 11.46
CA PHE A 306 -14.30 -2.07 12.90
C PHE A 306 -12.87 -1.93 13.43
N THR A 307 -12.74 -1.21 14.53
CA THR A 307 -11.53 -1.21 15.37
C THR A 307 -11.79 -2.03 16.62
N ILE A 308 -10.73 -2.40 17.35
CA ILE A 308 -10.84 -3.13 18.61
C ILE A 308 -10.14 -2.28 19.67
N ASP A 309 -10.85 -1.94 20.74
CA ASP A 309 -10.30 -1.17 21.86
C ASP A 309 -9.48 -2.03 22.82
N ALA A 310 -8.89 -1.40 23.84
CA ALA A 310 -8.02 -2.07 24.82
C ALA A 310 -8.75 -3.15 25.63
N ASP A 311 -10.07 -3.06 25.77
CA ASP A 311 -10.91 -4.03 26.48
C ASP A 311 -11.37 -5.17 25.56
N GLY A 312 -11.01 -5.14 24.27
CA GLY A 312 -11.37 -6.14 23.27
C GLY A 312 -12.73 -5.91 22.61
N ASN A 313 -13.37 -4.76 22.82
CA ASN A 313 -14.68 -4.49 22.20
C ASN A 313 -14.52 -3.96 20.77
N LYS A 314 -15.39 -4.46 19.88
CA LYS A 314 -15.45 -3.99 18.49
C LYS A 314 -16.17 -2.64 18.41
N GLN A 315 -15.51 -1.64 17.85
CA GLN A 315 -16.07 -0.32 17.58
C GLN A 315 -16.23 -0.14 16.06
N ALA A 316 -17.47 0.01 15.60
CA ALA A 316 -17.77 0.20 14.18
C ALA A 316 -17.02 1.42 13.62
N ARG A 317 -16.34 1.24 12.50
CA ARG A 317 -15.47 2.26 11.91
C ARG A 317 -15.35 2.02 10.42
N ASP A 318 -15.75 2.97 9.60
CA ASP A 318 -15.67 2.80 8.14
C ASP A 318 -14.26 3.04 7.60
N MET A 319 -13.48 3.91 8.27
CA MET A 319 -12.11 4.23 7.87
C MET A 319 -11.24 4.76 9.02
N LEU A 320 -9.93 4.66 8.83
CA LEU A 320 -8.90 5.38 9.60
C LEU A 320 -8.20 6.40 8.71
N GLN A 321 -7.82 7.56 9.26
CA GLN A 321 -7.21 8.63 8.47
C GLN A 321 -6.23 9.52 9.25
N LYS A 322 -6.64 10.06 10.41
CA LYS A 322 -5.81 11.01 11.18
C LYS A 322 -5.03 10.36 12.32
N GLU A 323 -5.54 9.25 12.83
CA GLU A 323 -5.01 8.56 13.99
C GLU A 323 -4.57 7.16 13.61
N GLU A 324 -3.48 6.69 14.21
CA GLU A 324 -3.03 5.33 13.99
C GLU A 324 -4.03 4.30 14.52
N GLY A 325 -4.07 3.14 13.88
CA GLY A 325 -4.86 2.03 14.36
C GLY A 325 -4.85 0.84 13.41
N ILE A 326 -5.56 -0.21 13.80
CA ILE A 326 -5.79 -1.38 12.96
C ILE A 326 -7.27 -1.41 12.63
N LEU A 327 -7.59 -1.31 11.34
CA LEU A 327 -8.95 -1.45 10.84
C LEU A 327 -9.16 -2.91 10.42
N TYR A 328 -10.22 -3.53 10.90
CA TYR A 328 -10.57 -4.92 10.61
C TYR A 328 -11.83 -5.00 9.76
N ALA A 329 -11.91 -6.04 8.94
CA ALA A 329 -13.13 -6.44 8.25
C ALA A 329 -13.15 -7.96 8.05
N ASP A 330 -14.35 -8.54 8.09
CA ASP A 330 -14.60 -9.94 7.77
C ASP A 330 -15.08 -10.03 6.31
N LEU A 331 -14.29 -10.70 5.46
CA LEU A 331 -14.50 -10.78 4.01
C LEU A 331 -15.07 -12.15 3.64
N ASP A 332 -16.37 -12.22 3.38
CA ASP A 332 -17.05 -13.43 2.91
C ASP A 332 -16.83 -13.63 1.41
N MET A 333 -16.00 -14.62 1.04
CA MET A 333 -15.64 -14.87 -0.35
C MET A 333 -16.83 -15.30 -1.22
N GLU A 334 -17.95 -15.75 -0.64
CA GLU A 334 -19.15 -16.11 -1.41
C GLU A 334 -19.74 -14.89 -2.13
N ARG A 335 -19.54 -13.68 -1.56
CA ARG A 335 -19.96 -12.41 -2.16
C ARG A 335 -19.24 -12.07 -3.48
N CYS A 336 -18.15 -12.76 -3.81
CA CYS A 336 -17.47 -12.60 -5.10
C CYS A 336 -18.20 -13.35 -6.24
N VAL A 337 -19.05 -14.33 -5.93
CA VAL A 337 -19.61 -15.28 -6.92
C VAL A 337 -20.76 -14.66 -7.73
N GLU A 338 -21.75 -14.08 -7.06
CA GLU A 338 -22.96 -13.55 -7.71
C GLU A 338 -22.61 -12.50 -8.78
N GLY A 339 -21.73 -11.56 -8.45
CA GLY A 339 -21.29 -10.52 -9.37
C GLY A 339 -20.61 -11.04 -10.63
N LYS A 340 -19.91 -12.18 -10.55
CA LYS A 340 -19.27 -12.83 -11.70
C LYS A 340 -20.31 -13.43 -12.67
N GLN A 341 -21.47 -13.87 -12.19
CA GLN A 341 -22.56 -14.33 -13.07
C GLN A 341 -23.12 -13.18 -13.92
N TYR A 342 -23.15 -11.96 -13.37
CA TYR A 342 -23.59 -10.78 -14.12
C TYR A 342 -22.55 -10.30 -15.11
N HIS A 343 -21.28 -10.25 -14.69
CA HIS A 343 -20.20 -9.69 -15.49
C HIS A 343 -18.83 -10.20 -15.01
N ASP A 344 -18.29 -11.21 -15.71
CA ASP A 344 -16.94 -11.74 -15.48
C ASP A 344 -15.96 -11.31 -16.58
N VAL A 345 -15.19 -10.27 -16.30
CA VAL A 345 -14.28 -9.61 -17.25
C VAL A 345 -13.10 -10.48 -17.70
N VAL A 346 -12.81 -11.59 -17.02
CA VAL A 346 -11.71 -12.51 -17.40
C VAL A 346 -12.19 -13.83 -17.98
N ALA A 347 -13.49 -14.15 -17.86
CA ALA A 347 -14.09 -15.36 -18.40
C ALA A 347 -15.22 -15.04 -19.38
N GLY A 348 -16.49 -15.16 -18.95
CA GLY A 348 -17.65 -15.12 -19.84
C GLY A 348 -17.82 -13.84 -20.67
N TYR A 349 -17.24 -12.72 -20.22
CA TYR A 349 -17.24 -11.47 -20.99
C TYR A 349 -16.01 -11.31 -21.90
N GLN A 350 -14.89 -11.96 -21.57
CA GLN A 350 -13.64 -11.81 -22.31
C GLN A 350 -13.69 -12.51 -23.67
N ARG A 351 -13.10 -11.87 -24.69
CA ARG A 351 -12.89 -12.40 -26.04
C ARG A 351 -11.45 -12.85 -26.24
N LEU A 352 -11.11 -14.02 -25.71
CA LEU A 352 -9.77 -14.63 -25.80
C LEU A 352 -9.35 -14.98 -27.25
N ASP A 353 -10.30 -15.02 -28.18
CA ASP A 353 -10.04 -15.15 -29.62
C ASP A 353 -9.67 -13.82 -30.29
N VAL A 354 -9.95 -12.68 -29.63
CA VAL A 354 -9.64 -11.33 -30.12
C VAL A 354 -8.43 -10.72 -29.40
N PHE A 355 -8.32 -10.93 -28.09
CA PHE A 355 -7.27 -10.35 -27.25
C PHE A 355 -6.39 -11.44 -26.63
N ASP A 356 -5.08 -11.37 -26.87
CA ASP A 356 -4.05 -12.24 -26.29
C ASP A 356 -3.05 -11.39 -25.49
N LEU A 357 -3.17 -11.40 -24.16
CA LEU A 357 -2.25 -10.69 -23.26
C LEU A 357 -1.14 -11.63 -22.78
N LYS A 358 0.12 -11.23 -23.02
CA LYS A 358 1.31 -11.93 -22.52
C LYS A 358 2.09 -11.05 -21.54
N VAL A 359 2.36 -11.57 -20.35
CA VAL A 359 3.07 -10.87 -19.28
C VAL A 359 4.43 -11.51 -19.04
N ASP A 360 5.51 -10.75 -19.23
CA ASP A 360 6.88 -11.20 -18.93
C ASP A 360 7.18 -11.02 -17.43
N ARG A 361 7.27 -12.14 -16.70
CA ARG A 361 7.53 -12.18 -15.25
C ARG A 361 8.99 -12.45 -14.88
N ARG A 362 9.92 -12.36 -15.83
CA ARG A 362 11.35 -12.57 -15.55
C ARG A 362 11.90 -11.41 -14.72
N ARG A 363 12.49 -11.72 -13.57
CA ARG A 363 13.33 -10.80 -12.79
C ARG A 363 14.59 -10.51 -13.62
N ARG A 364 14.92 -9.24 -13.85
CA ARG A 364 16.11 -8.87 -14.64
C ARG A 364 17.25 -8.48 -13.72
N GLU A 365 18.38 -9.16 -13.87
CA GLU A 365 19.65 -8.81 -13.22
C GLU A 365 20.53 -7.99 -14.16
N PRO A 366 21.49 -7.17 -13.65
CA PRO A 366 22.36 -6.35 -14.49
C PRO A 366 23.22 -7.13 -15.48
N ALA A 367 23.62 -8.35 -15.13
CA ALA A 367 24.40 -9.25 -15.97
C ALA A 367 24.22 -10.72 -15.54
N THR A 368 24.45 -11.66 -16.47
CA THR A 368 24.67 -13.07 -16.18
C THR A 368 26.13 -13.37 -16.46
N PHE A 369 26.87 -13.82 -15.44
CA PHE A 369 28.28 -14.17 -15.56
C PHE A 369 28.38 -15.65 -15.92
N LEU A 370 29.23 -15.97 -16.91
CA LEU A 370 29.60 -17.33 -17.26
C LEU A 370 31.02 -17.53 -16.75
N GLU A 371 31.23 -18.52 -15.88
CA GLU A 371 32.55 -18.89 -15.33
C GLU A 371 32.85 -20.36 -15.60
#